data_AF-A0A932D8H1-F1
#
_entry.id   AF-A0A932D8H1-F1
#
_cell.length_a   1.000
_cell.length_b   1.000
_cell.length_c   1.000
_cell.angle_alpha   90.00
_cell.angle_beta   90.00
_cell.angle_gamma   90.00
#
_symmetry.space_group_name_H-M   'P 1'
#
loop_
_entity.id
_entity.type
_entity.pdbx_description
1 polymer ?
#
loop_
_entity_poly.entity_id
_entity_poly.type
_entity_poly.pdbx_seq_one_letter_code
_entity_poly.pdbx_strand_id
1 'polypeptide(L)' 'MNAVMLKAHYDGKQICLDEPYPLKPNAPLIVTVVPTDSLEDERQAWLAASQAYLARAYGDDEPDYSNAVILERPPRE' A
#
# COMPACT_ATOMS: atom_id res chain seq x y z
N MET A 1 -20.72 17.85 11.20
CA MET A 1 -19.59 18.63 10.63
C MET A 1 -19.52 18.32 9.14
N ASN A 2 -19.53 19.34 8.28
CA ASN A 2 -19.30 19.16 6.85
C ASN A 2 -17.84 19.56 6.58
N ALA A 3 -16.95 18.58 6.46
CA ALA A 3 -15.53 18.79 6.24
C ALA A 3 -15.17 18.37 4.81
N VAL A 4 -14.37 19.19 4.14
CA VAL A 4 -13.80 18.86 2.83
C VAL A 4 -12.36 18.41 3.04
N MET A 5 -11.96 17.35 2.33
CA MET A 5 -10.56 16.91 2.28
C MET A 5 -9.91 17.55 1.05
N LEU A 6 -8.88 18.36 1.28
CA LEU A 6 -8.13 19.03 0.22
C LEU A 6 -6.72 18.44 0.18
N LYS A 7 -6.24 18.12 -1.02
CA LYS A 7 -4.86 17.71 -1.21
C LYS A 7 -3.97 18.94 -1.19
N ALA A 8 -2.82 18.80 -0.54
CA ALA A 8 -1.86 19.86 -0.40
C ALA A 8 -0.46 19.27 -0.17
N HIS A 9 0.55 20.04 -0.54
CA HIS A 9 1.95 19.75 -0.24
C HIS A 9 2.60 20.91 0.51
N TYR A 10 3.67 20.60 1.23
CA TYR A 10 4.50 21.62 1.85
C TYR A 10 5.64 21.98 0.90
N ASP A 11 5.74 23.25 0.51
CA ASP A 11 6.77 23.74 -0.43
C ASP A 11 8.10 24.13 0.26
N GLY A 12 8.21 23.85 1.56
CA GLY A 12 9.34 24.28 2.40
C GLY A 12 9.12 25.62 3.12
N LYS A 13 8.02 26.33 2.84
CA LYS A 13 7.66 27.60 3.48
C LYS A 13 6.22 27.61 3.97
N GLN A 14 5.29 27.12 3.15
CA GLN A 14 3.86 27.15 3.40
C GLN A 14 3.16 25.89 2.86
N ILE A 15 1.93 25.65 3.33
CA ILE A 15 1.07 24.58 2.83
C ILE A 15 0.38 25.11 1.57
N CYS A 16 0.68 24.48 0.44
CA CYS A 16 0.13 24.81 -0.87
C CYS A 16 -0.95 23.81 -1.24
N LEU A 17 -2.18 24.29 -1.48
CA LEU A 17 -3.24 23.44 -2.00
C LEU A 17 -2.90 23.02 -3.43
N ASP A 18 -3.05 21.74 -3.74
CA ASP A 18 -2.78 21.20 -5.08
C ASP A 18 -3.84 21.66 -6.09
N GLU A 19 -5.06 21.91 -5.60
CA GLU A 19 -6.21 22.36 -6.38
C GLU A 19 -6.74 23.70 -5.84
N PRO A 20 -7.19 24.62 -6.70
CA PRO A 20 -7.79 25.88 -6.25
C PRO A 20 -9.04 25.62 -5.40
N TYR A 21 -9.07 26.21 -4.20
CA TYR A 21 -10.22 26.14 -3.31
C TYR A 21 -10.52 27.52 -2.71
N PRO A 22 -11.78 28.00 -2.69
CA PRO A 22 -12.13 29.31 -2.15
C PRO A 22 -12.06 29.30 -0.62
N LEU A 23 -10.87 29.55 -0.08
CA LEU A 23 -10.62 29.64 1.35
C LEU A 23 -10.81 31.07 1.85
N LYS A 24 -11.70 31.25 2.84
CA LYS A 24 -11.88 32.56 3.47
C LYS A 24 -10.69 32.88 4.38
N PRO A 25 -10.28 34.17 4.47
CA PRO A 25 -9.31 34.59 5.48
C PRO A 25 -9.75 34.15 6.89
N ASN A 26 -8.81 33.63 7.68
CA ASN A 26 -9.04 33.15 9.05
C ASN A 26 -10.06 32.00 9.19
N ALA A 27 -10.32 31.25 8.12
CA ALA A 27 -11.11 30.03 8.23
C ALA A 27 -10.41 29.03 9.19
N PRO A 28 -11.13 28.42 10.14
CA PRO A 28 -10.54 27.39 11.01
C PRO A 28 -10.26 26.13 10.20
N LEU A 29 -9.01 25.64 10.26
CA LEU A 29 -8.55 24.46 9.52
C LEU A 29 -8.08 23.37 10.47
N ILE A 30 -8.27 22.12 10.06
CA ILE A 30 -7.63 20.95 10.66
C ILE A 30 -6.60 20.45 9.65
N VAL A 31 -5.34 20.37 10.06
CA VAL A 31 -4.23 19.95 9.19
C VAL A 31 -3.76 18.57 9.63
N THR A 32 -3.77 17.63 8.69
CA THR A 32 -3.22 16.28 8.88
C THR A 32 -1.95 16.16 8.04
N VAL A 33 -0.82 15.86 8.69
CA VAL A 33 0.45 15.60 8.00
C VAL A 33 0.56 14.10 7.76
N VAL A 34 0.68 13.71 6.49
CA VAL A 34 0.81 12.30 6.10
C VAL A 34 2.30 11.92 6.09
N PRO A 35 2.74 10.97 6.92
CA PRO A 35 4.13 10.52 6.92
C PRO A 35 4.43 9.83 5.58
N THR A 36 5.48 10.27 4.89
CA THR A 36 5.90 9.69 3.61
C THR A 36 6.93 8.58 3.80
N ASP A 37 7.80 8.74 4.80
CA ASP A 37 8.95 7.84 5.02
C ASP A 37 8.51 6.42 5.40
N SER A 38 7.47 6.28 6.23
CA SER A 38 7.01 4.96 6.69
C SER A 38 6.34 4.13 5.58
N LEU A 39 5.68 4.77 4.62
CA LEU A 39 4.95 4.06 3.58
C LEU A 39 5.88 3.46 2.51
N GLU A 40 6.94 4.17 2.15
CA GLU A 40 7.90 3.64 1.16
C GLU A 40 8.74 2.52 1.77
N ASP A 41 9.18 2.66 3.02
CA ASP A 41 9.90 1.59 3.74
C ASP A 41 9.05 0.33 3.88
N GLU A 42 7.78 0.46 4.28
CA GLU A 42 6.85 -0.67 4.32
C GLU A 42 6.65 -1.30 2.94
N ARG A 43 6.45 -0.47 1.90
CA ARG A 43 6.27 -0.95 0.53
C ARG A 43 7.49 -1.74 0.05
N GLN A 44 8.71 -1.28 0.35
CA GLN A 44 9.95 -1.96 0.00
C GLN A 44 10.10 -3.26 0.77
N ALA A 45 9.77 -3.29 2.06
CA ALA A 45 9.80 -4.50 2.87
C ALA A 45 8.82 -5.56 2.32
N TRP A 46 7.60 -5.16 1.96
CA TRP A 46 6.61 -6.03 1.32
C TRP A 46 7.08 -6.54 -0.04
N LEU A 47 7.67 -5.68 -0.86
CA LEU A 47 8.21 -6.06 -2.16
C LEU A 47 9.33 -7.12 -2.01
N ALA A 48 10.28 -6.89 -1.10
CA ALA A 48 11.37 -7.83 -0.84
C ALA A 48 10.85 -9.18 -0.34
N ALA A 49 9.87 -9.18 0.56
CA ALA A 49 9.23 -10.41 1.03
C ALA A 49 8.55 -11.15 -0.12
N SER A 50 7.74 -10.46 -0.94
CA SER A 50 7.06 -11.09 -2.08
C SER A 50 8.02 -11.71 -3.09
N GLN A 51 9.13 -11.03 -3.40
CA GLN A 51 10.17 -11.54 -4.28
C GLN A 51 10.83 -12.80 -3.72
N ALA A 52 11.17 -12.81 -2.42
CA ALA A 52 11.78 -13.96 -1.77
C ALA A 52 10.84 -15.19 -1.78
N TYR A 53 9.56 -15.00 -1.49
CA TYR A 53 8.59 -16.10 -1.53
C TYR A 53 8.30 -16.58 -2.94
N LEU A 54 8.24 -15.68 -3.92
CA LEU A 54 8.08 -16.06 -5.33
C LEU A 54 9.26 -16.90 -5.81
N ALA A 55 10.50 -16.48 -5.51
CA ALA A 55 11.70 -17.23 -5.85
C ALA A 55 11.73 -18.61 -5.19
N ARG A 56 11.28 -18.71 -3.93
CA ARG A 56 11.16 -19.99 -3.22
C ARG A 56 10.12 -20.92 -3.84
N ALA A 57 8.96 -20.39 -4.26
CA ALA A 57 7.88 -21.20 -4.80
C ALA A 57 8.24 -21.92 -6.11
N TYR A 58 9.19 -21.37 -6.86
CA TYR A 58 9.68 -21.91 -8.13
C TYR A 58 11.19 -22.22 -8.09
N GLY A 59 11.72 -22.47 -6.89
CA GLY A 59 13.13 -22.82 -6.68
C GLY A 59 13.34 -24.33 -6.62
N ASP A 60 14.59 -24.75 -6.40
CA ASP A 60 14.94 -26.19 -6.33
C ASP A 60 14.24 -26.93 -5.17
N ASP A 61 13.76 -26.19 -4.16
CA ASP A 61 12.99 -26.70 -3.02
C ASP A 61 11.46 -26.68 -3.27
N GLU A 62 11.00 -26.56 -4.53
CA GLU A 62 9.58 -26.61 -4.88
C GLU A 62 8.96 -27.96 -4.45
N PRO A 63 7.84 -27.96 -3.70
CA PRO A 63 7.13 -29.18 -3.36
C PRO A 63 6.58 -29.88 -4.61
N ASP A 64 6.60 -31.23 -4.63
CA ASP A 64 5.93 -31.96 -5.69
C ASP A 64 4.41 -31.76 -5.60
N TYR A 65 3.83 -31.10 -6.60
CA TYR A 65 2.39 -30.90 -6.75
C TYR A 65 1.75 -31.91 -7.72
N SER A 66 2.46 -32.97 -8.09
CA SER A 66 1.94 -34.01 -8.98
C SER A 66 0.78 -34.79 -8.35
N ASN A 67 0.08 -35.58 -9.17
CA ASN A 67 -0.97 -36.47 -8.67
C ASN A 67 -0.43 -37.54 -7.68
N ALA A 68 0.89 -37.72 -7.58
CA ALA A 68 1.50 -38.68 -6.66
C ALA A 68 1.37 -38.27 -5.19
N VAL A 69 1.20 -36.97 -4.90
CA VAL A 69 1.05 -36.46 -3.52
C VAL A 69 -0.40 -36.35 -3.05
N ILE A 70 -1.36 -36.75 -3.90
CA ILE A 70 -2.79 -36.72 -3.54
C ILE A 70 -3.10 -37.89 -2.60
N LEU A 71 -3.49 -37.58 -1.36
CA LEU A 71 -3.86 -38.58 -0.35
C LEU A 71 -5.19 -39.29 -0.66
N GLU A 72 -6.19 -38.54 -1.12
CA GLU A 72 -7.49 -39.08 -1.49
C GLU A 72 -8.08 -38.25 -2.64
N ARG A 73 -8.60 -38.92 -3.67
CA ARG A 73 -9.24 -38.25 -4.79
C ARG A 73 -10.73 -38.08 -4.49
N PRO A 74 -11.29 -36.87 -4.65
CA PRO A 74 -12.73 -36.68 -4.55
C PRO A 74 -13.44 -37.53 -5.64
N PRO A 75 -14.67 -38.00 -5.36
CA PRO A 75 -15.45 -38.76 -6.33
C PRO A 75 -15.70 -37.95 -7.60
N ARG A 76 -15.71 -38.62 -8.75
CA ARG A 76 -16.07 -38.00 -10.02
C ARG A 76 -17.59 -37.89 -10.12
N GLU A 77 -18.09 -36.70 -10.47
CA GLU A 77 -19.49 -36.45 -10.82
C GLU A 77 -19.90 -37.16 -12.10
#